data_AF-A0A0J7XF93-F1
#
_entry.id   AF-A0A0J7XF93-F1
#
_cell.length_a   1.000
_cell.length_b   1.000
_cell.length_c   1.000
_cell.angle_alpha   90.00
_cell.angle_beta   90.00
_cell.angle_gamma   90.00
#
_symmetry.space_group_name_H-M   'P 1'
#
loop_
_entity.id
_entity.type
_entity.pdbx_description
1 polymer ?
#
loop_
_entity_poly.entity_id
_entity_poly.type
_entity_poly.pdbx_seq_one_letter_code
_entity_poly.pdbx_strand_id
1 'polypeptide(L)'
;MSAAAAIRTAQADQLGDQIIAAGFAPNGFVLDINGALDVPRDFPLSAPWNLPSRLFQFPIEVIRAEQDEPRKIGLRHPLLAAHPFVQHVERALGIEIARDGVTNRHGYSNRVHSLWHHAVDLISAGKWRELLATQEFTEPRNIFNAVVYGLRYSDHADRKASGHISTVEARQIMREMGATEPTDRAALLRSFSAPSPCQQERGAEHWPINLHGPCAEDKAWSFIIGIEDGWFSYDRSGHLQWSPMGRDRYAAGDSASFTEASGQTAFAF
;
A
#
# COMPACT_ATOMS: atom_id res chain seq x y z
N MET A 1 14.92 -13.99 40.50
CA MET A 1 14.81 -14.63 39.18
C MET A 1 15.40 -16.03 39.27
N SER A 2 14.65 -17.06 38.88
CA SER A 2 15.11 -18.46 38.99
C SER A 2 16.17 -18.78 37.94
N ALA A 3 17.16 -19.61 38.27
CA ALA A 3 18.13 -20.15 37.31
C ALA A 3 17.43 -20.81 36.11
N ALA A 4 16.23 -21.38 36.30
CA ALA A 4 15.44 -21.97 35.21
C ALA A 4 14.81 -20.92 34.25
N ALA A 5 14.65 -19.66 34.67
CA ALA A 5 14.25 -18.57 33.80
C ALA A 5 15.45 -18.04 32.99
N ALA A 6 16.63 -18.00 33.60
CA ALA A 6 17.88 -17.64 32.93
C ALA A 6 18.37 -18.74 31.94
N ILE A 7 18.16 -20.01 32.27
CA ILE A 7 18.45 -21.16 31.40
C ILE A 7 17.48 -21.22 30.19
N ARG A 8 16.24 -20.74 30.33
CA ARG A 8 15.26 -20.68 29.22
C ARG A 8 15.53 -19.56 28.23
N THR A 9 15.94 -18.38 28.71
CA THR A 9 16.48 -17.31 27.84
C THR A 9 17.78 -17.71 27.12
N ALA A 10 18.42 -18.80 27.56
CA ALA A 10 19.63 -19.36 26.97
C ALA A 10 19.37 -20.65 26.17
N GLN A 11 18.10 -20.97 25.84
CA GLN A 11 17.87 -21.77 24.64
C GLN A 11 18.26 -20.87 23.48
N ALA A 12 19.55 -20.91 23.14
CA ALA A 12 20.21 -19.98 22.24
C ALA A 12 19.34 -19.78 21.02
N ASP A 13 19.14 -18.52 20.64
CA ASP A 13 18.49 -18.15 19.39
C ASP A 13 19.40 -18.56 18.23
N GLN A 14 19.55 -19.87 18.02
CA GLN A 14 20.51 -20.47 17.11
C GLN A 14 20.28 -19.96 15.69
N LEU A 15 19.03 -19.75 15.30
CA LEU A 15 18.70 -19.17 14.01
C LEU A 15 19.14 -17.69 13.94
N GLY A 16 18.91 -16.89 14.98
CA GLY A 16 19.42 -15.53 15.06
C GLY A 16 20.94 -15.47 14.97
N ASP A 17 21.64 -16.31 15.71
CA ASP A 17 23.10 -16.42 15.69
C ASP A 17 23.62 -16.83 14.30
N GLN A 18 22.96 -17.78 13.63
CA GLN A 18 23.30 -18.19 12.26
C GLN A 18 23.09 -17.07 11.25
N ILE A 19 21.97 -16.33 11.34
CA ILE A 19 21.67 -15.18 10.48
C ILE A 19 22.76 -14.10 10.62
N ILE A 20 23.17 -13.81 11.86
CA ILE A 20 24.23 -12.82 12.15
C ILE A 20 25.58 -13.32 11.66
N ALA A 21 25.94 -14.58 11.94
CA ALA A 21 27.20 -15.18 11.50
C ALA A 21 27.33 -15.25 9.98
N ALA A 22 26.22 -15.46 9.26
CA ALA A 22 26.16 -15.42 7.80
C ALA A 22 26.18 -13.99 7.21
N GLY A 23 26.15 -12.95 8.06
CA GLY A 23 26.23 -11.56 7.65
C GLY A 23 24.92 -10.94 7.16
N PHE A 24 23.77 -11.60 7.40
CA PHE A 24 22.45 -11.08 6.99
C PHE A 24 21.86 -10.06 7.96
N ALA A 25 22.47 -9.91 9.14
CA ALA A 25 22.17 -8.82 10.08
C ALA A 25 23.43 -8.47 10.90
N PRO A 26 23.61 -7.20 11.29
CA PRO A 26 24.80 -6.77 12.02
C PRO A 26 24.82 -7.26 13.47
N ASN A 27 23.64 -7.45 14.08
CA ASN A 27 23.45 -7.99 15.43
C ASN A 27 21.96 -8.32 15.66
N GLY A 28 21.67 -9.01 16.77
CA GLY A 28 20.30 -9.42 17.11
C GLY A 28 19.33 -8.26 17.34
N PHE A 29 19.80 -7.14 17.89
CA PHE A 29 18.95 -5.96 18.13
C PHE A 29 18.42 -5.37 16.81
N VAL A 30 19.28 -5.20 15.80
CA VAL A 30 18.86 -4.71 14.48
C VAL A 30 17.95 -5.71 13.78
N LEU A 31 18.26 -7.01 13.87
CA LEU A 31 17.44 -8.07 13.31
C LEU A 31 16.01 -8.06 13.89
N ASP A 32 15.87 -7.82 15.19
CA ASP A 32 14.58 -7.77 15.88
C ASP A 32 13.77 -6.49 15.56
N ILE A 33 14.44 -5.35 15.39
CA ILE A 33 13.78 -4.09 15.03
C ILE A 33 13.31 -4.10 13.57
N ASN A 34 14.13 -4.62 12.66
CA ASN A 34 13.78 -4.64 11.23
C ASN A 34 12.62 -5.60 10.96
N GLY A 35 12.58 -6.76 11.66
CA GLY A 35 11.57 -7.79 11.41
C GLY A 35 11.60 -8.34 9.99
N ALA A 36 12.75 -8.23 9.32
CA ALA A 36 12.98 -8.64 7.95
C ALA A 36 14.47 -8.90 7.70
N LEU A 37 14.78 -9.65 6.64
CA LEU A 37 16.11 -9.64 6.04
C LEU A 37 16.09 -8.73 4.81
N ASP A 38 16.96 -7.74 4.84
CA ASP A 38 17.06 -6.70 3.81
C ASP A 38 17.95 -7.18 2.68
N VAL A 39 17.50 -7.03 1.44
CA VAL A 39 18.37 -7.26 0.29
C VAL A 39 19.45 -6.18 0.28
N PRO A 40 20.75 -6.54 0.28
CA PRO A 40 21.82 -5.56 0.20
C PRO A 40 21.67 -4.68 -1.06
N ARG A 41 21.99 -3.39 -0.93
CA ARG A 41 21.81 -2.40 -2.01
C ARG A 41 22.56 -2.76 -3.29
N ASP A 42 23.70 -3.40 -3.15
CA ASP A 42 24.59 -3.85 -4.23
C ASP A 42 24.39 -5.32 -4.61
N PHE A 43 23.39 -6.00 -4.04
CA PHE A 43 23.06 -7.36 -4.42
C PHE A 43 22.54 -7.39 -5.87
N PRO A 44 23.11 -8.22 -6.76
CA PRO A 44 22.76 -8.20 -8.17
C PRO A 44 21.34 -8.77 -8.37
N LEU A 45 20.41 -7.90 -8.76
CA LEU A 45 19.04 -8.26 -9.10
C LEU A 45 18.76 -7.89 -10.56
N SER A 46 18.23 -8.85 -11.32
CA SER A 46 17.61 -8.60 -12.62
C SER A 46 16.13 -8.26 -12.45
N ALA A 47 15.49 -7.75 -13.51
CA ALA A 47 14.03 -7.67 -13.53
C ALA A 47 13.41 -9.08 -13.32
N PRO A 48 12.25 -9.17 -12.63
CA PRO A 48 11.50 -8.08 -12.01
C PRO A 48 12.02 -7.67 -10.61
N TRP A 49 12.99 -8.38 -10.05
CA TRP A 49 13.43 -8.20 -8.65
C TRP A 49 14.08 -6.85 -8.37
N ASN A 50 14.63 -6.18 -9.38
CA ASN A 50 15.21 -4.83 -9.26
C ASN A 50 14.17 -3.69 -9.21
N LEU A 51 12.87 -3.99 -9.22
CA LEU A 51 11.82 -2.99 -9.07
C LEU A 51 11.82 -2.37 -7.66
N PRO A 52 11.36 -1.11 -7.50
CA PRO A 52 11.36 -0.40 -6.23
C PRO A 52 10.25 -0.88 -5.26
N SER A 53 9.91 -2.17 -5.28
CA SER A 53 8.91 -2.76 -4.41
C SER A 53 9.53 -3.14 -3.07
N ARG A 54 8.97 -2.68 -1.95
CA ARG A 54 9.40 -3.14 -0.62
C ARG A 54 9.19 -4.64 -0.41
N LEU A 55 8.29 -5.28 -1.15
CA LEU A 55 8.16 -6.74 -1.14
C LEU A 55 9.43 -7.42 -1.68
N PHE A 56 10.07 -6.85 -2.69
CA PHE A 56 11.32 -7.39 -3.27
C PHE A 56 12.56 -6.95 -2.51
N GLN A 57 12.55 -5.76 -1.89
CA GLN A 57 13.66 -5.29 -1.05
C GLN A 57 13.74 -6.01 0.30
N PHE A 58 12.60 -6.52 0.80
CA PHE A 58 12.49 -7.19 2.09
C PHE A 58 11.73 -8.52 1.96
N PRO A 59 12.23 -9.51 1.19
CA PRO A 59 11.43 -10.67 0.77
C PRO A 59 11.17 -11.68 1.90
N ILE A 60 11.98 -11.64 2.97
CA ILE A 60 11.93 -12.56 4.11
C ILE A 60 11.51 -11.78 5.35
N GLU A 61 10.40 -12.18 5.99
CA GLU A 61 10.05 -11.68 7.32
C GLU A 61 10.78 -12.47 8.41
N VAL A 62 11.11 -11.77 9.49
CA VAL A 62 11.78 -12.34 10.67
C VAL A 62 10.90 -12.07 11.88
N ILE A 63 10.56 -13.12 12.61
CA ILE A 63 9.83 -13.07 13.86
C ILE A 63 10.82 -13.34 14.98
N ARG A 64 11.04 -12.34 15.84
CA ARG A 64 11.92 -12.46 17.00
C ARG A 64 11.50 -13.63 17.89
N ALA A 65 12.47 -14.24 18.57
CA ALA A 65 12.18 -15.22 19.61
C ALA A 65 11.40 -14.55 20.77
N GLU A 66 10.35 -15.19 21.27
CA GLU A 66 9.57 -14.70 22.41
C GLU A 66 9.23 -15.83 23.37
N GLN A 67 9.63 -15.68 24.63
CA GLN A 67 9.37 -16.67 25.69
C GLN A 67 9.84 -18.08 25.31
N ASP A 68 8.91 -19.00 25.04
CA ASP A 68 9.17 -20.38 24.68
C ASP A 68 9.05 -20.62 23.14
N GLU A 69 8.78 -19.58 22.34
CA GLU A 69 8.79 -19.67 20.87
C GLU A 69 10.15 -19.26 20.28
N PRO A 70 10.80 -20.12 19.47
CA PRO A 70 12.04 -19.76 18.81
C PRO A 70 11.82 -18.71 17.71
N ARG A 71 12.92 -18.06 17.29
CA ARG A 71 12.92 -17.19 16.11
C ARG A 71 12.42 -17.98 14.90
N LYS A 72 11.62 -17.32 14.07
CA LYS A 72 11.07 -17.88 12.83
C LYS A 72 11.37 -16.94 11.66
N ILE A 73 11.56 -17.51 10.48
CA ILE A 73 11.65 -16.75 9.23
C ILE A 73 10.72 -17.35 8.19
N GLY A 74 10.18 -16.50 7.32
CA GLY A 74 9.23 -16.90 6.31
C GLY A 74 9.22 -15.93 5.13
N LEU A 75 8.70 -16.37 4.00
CA LEU A 75 8.53 -15.51 2.84
C LEU A 75 7.31 -14.61 3.01
N ARG A 76 7.44 -13.36 2.55
CA ARG A 76 6.31 -12.42 2.53
C ARG A 76 5.29 -12.72 1.43
N HIS A 77 5.69 -13.50 0.42
CA HIS A 77 4.86 -14.04 -0.63
C HIS A 77 5.48 -15.35 -1.16
N PRO A 78 4.72 -16.41 -1.50
CA PRO A 78 5.29 -17.70 -1.89
C PRO A 78 6.16 -17.64 -3.15
N LEU A 79 5.79 -16.79 -4.12
CA LEU A 79 6.57 -16.63 -5.35
C LEU A 79 7.97 -16.03 -5.12
N LEU A 80 8.25 -15.49 -3.93
CA LEU A 80 9.60 -15.02 -3.57
C LEU A 80 10.59 -16.18 -3.38
N ALA A 81 10.15 -17.44 -3.41
CA ALA A 81 11.07 -18.58 -3.47
C ALA A 81 12.01 -18.50 -4.70
N ALA A 82 11.56 -17.85 -5.79
CA ALA A 82 12.38 -17.60 -6.97
C ALA A 82 13.30 -16.37 -6.84
N HIS A 83 13.20 -15.61 -5.75
CA HIS A 83 13.98 -14.40 -5.55
C HIS A 83 15.47 -14.73 -5.32
N PRO A 84 16.44 -14.15 -6.06
CA PRO A 84 17.87 -14.50 -5.96
C PRO A 84 18.44 -14.36 -4.54
N PHE A 85 18.06 -13.31 -3.81
CA PHE A 85 18.48 -13.14 -2.41
C PHE A 85 17.90 -14.22 -1.48
N VAL A 86 16.66 -14.67 -1.71
CA VAL A 86 16.05 -15.75 -0.90
C VAL A 86 16.83 -17.04 -1.07
N GLN A 87 17.14 -17.41 -2.32
CA GLN A 87 17.94 -18.61 -2.63
C GLN A 87 19.37 -18.51 -2.06
N HIS A 88 19.94 -17.30 -2.01
CA HIS A 88 21.23 -17.06 -1.39
C HIS A 88 21.18 -17.29 0.13
N VAL A 89 20.16 -16.78 0.83
CA VAL A 89 19.96 -16.98 2.27
C VAL A 89 19.74 -18.47 2.59
N GLU A 90 18.89 -19.16 1.82
CA GLU A 90 18.64 -20.60 2.02
C GLU A 90 19.92 -21.43 1.90
N ARG A 91 20.75 -21.14 0.88
CA ARG A 91 22.03 -21.81 0.70
C ARG A 91 23.02 -21.52 1.83
N ALA A 92 23.07 -20.28 2.30
CA ALA A 92 24.01 -19.86 3.35
C ALA A 92 23.63 -20.43 4.72
N LEU A 93 22.33 -20.54 5.01
CA LEU A 93 21.83 -21.07 6.28
C LEU A 93 21.61 -22.59 6.25
N GLY A 94 21.55 -23.21 5.08
CA GLY A 94 21.29 -24.64 4.92
C GLY A 94 19.86 -25.05 5.30
N ILE A 95 18.89 -24.14 5.13
CA ILE A 95 17.48 -24.35 5.47
C ILE A 95 16.56 -23.96 4.32
N GLU A 96 15.35 -24.52 4.33
CA GLU A 96 14.25 -24.03 3.51
C GLU A 96 13.42 -23.00 4.29
N ILE A 97 13.23 -21.81 3.74
CA ILE A 97 12.42 -20.76 4.34
C ILE A 97 10.94 -21.08 4.10
N ALA A 98 10.12 -20.94 5.14
CA ALA A 98 8.68 -21.19 5.07
C ALA A 98 8.02 -20.36 3.96
N ARG A 99 7.47 -21.04 2.94
CA ARG A 99 6.92 -20.42 1.73
C ARG A 99 5.65 -19.62 2.00
N ASP A 100 4.87 -20.09 2.95
CA ASP A 100 3.63 -19.45 3.41
C ASP A 100 3.87 -18.50 4.59
N GLY A 101 5.10 -18.01 4.74
CA GLY A 101 5.46 -17.10 5.83
C GLY A 101 5.32 -17.73 7.21
N VAL A 102 5.40 -16.87 8.22
CA VAL A 102 5.38 -17.27 9.63
C VAL A 102 4.65 -16.23 10.46
N THR A 103 4.03 -16.65 11.56
CA THR A 103 3.38 -15.74 12.50
C THR A 103 4.15 -15.64 13.81
N ASN A 104 4.03 -14.51 14.50
CA ASN A 104 4.37 -14.46 15.92
C ASN A 104 3.34 -15.24 16.77
N ARG A 105 3.58 -15.30 18.09
CA ARG A 105 2.70 -15.96 19.06
C ARG A 105 1.26 -15.42 19.10
N HIS A 106 1.03 -14.24 18.53
CA HIS A 106 -0.28 -13.59 18.45
C HIS A 106 -0.96 -13.80 17.09
N GLY A 107 -0.39 -14.63 16.22
CA GLY A 107 -0.92 -14.89 14.87
C GLY A 107 -0.65 -13.77 13.87
N TYR A 108 0.20 -12.78 14.20
CA TYR A 108 0.52 -11.67 13.32
C TYR A 108 1.65 -12.02 12.34
N SER A 109 1.49 -11.62 11.08
CA SER A 109 2.48 -11.69 10.00
C SER A 109 2.44 -10.40 9.18
N ASN A 110 3.59 -10.01 8.61
CA ASN A 110 3.70 -8.82 7.76
C ASN A 110 3.29 -9.08 6.30
N ARG A 111 2.92 -10.31 5.93
CA ARG A 111 2.54 -10.70 4.56
C ARG A 111 1.49 -9.76 3.96
N VAL A 112 0.37 -9.55 4.65
CA VAL A 112 -0.75 -8.74 4.14
C VAL A 112 -0.31 -7.30 3.81
N HIS A 113 0.45 -6.68 4.72
CA HIS A 113 1.00 -5.33 4.50
C HIS A 113 1.98 -5.28 3.34
N SER A 114 2.69 -6.37 3.08
CA SER A 114 3.71 -6.44 2.03
C SER A 114 3.10 -6.52 0.64
N LEU A 115 1.94 -7.18 0.49
CA LEU A 115 1.20 -7.18 -0.77
C LEU A 115 0.66 -5.78 -1.09
N TRP A 116 0.19 -5.05 -0.07
CA TRP A 116 -0.17 -3.64 -0.20
C TRP A 116 1.02 -2.78 -0.64
N HIS A 117 2.17 -2.93 0.04
CA HIS A 117 3.38 -2.17 -0.29
C HIS A 117 3.85 -2.45 -1.72
N HIS A 118 3.74 -3.69 -2.21
CA HIS A 118 4.07 -3.98 -3.60
C HIS A 118 3.27 -3.13 -4.59
N ALA A 119 1.96 -3.01 -4.40
CA ALA A 119 1.11 -2.21 -5.27
C ALA A 119 1.38 -0.70 -5.14
N VAL A 120 1.42 -0.17 -3.92
CA VAL A 120 1.56 1.28 -3.69
C VAL A 120 2.94 1.81 -4.08
N ASP A 121 4.01 1.02 -3.89
CA ASP A 121 5.36 1.44 -4.22
C ASP A 121 5.54 1.58 -5.74
N LEU A 122 4.98 0.63 -6.51
CA LEU A 122 5.06 0.69 -7.97
C LEU A 122 4.20 1.81 -8.55
N ILE A 123 3.00 2.05 -7.99
CA ILE A 123 2.17 3.20 -8.41
C ILE A 123 2.85 4.52 -8.07
N SER A 124 3.35 4.69 -6.85
CA SER A 124 3.99 5.95 -6.42
C SER A 124 5.29 6.24 -7.18
N ALA A 125 5.99 5.21 -7.67
CA ALA A 125 7.14 5.32 -8.54
C ALA A 125 6.82 5.52 -10.04
N GLY A 126 5.53 5.63 -10.43
CA GLY A 126 5.11 5.74 -11.84
C GLY A 126 5.30 4.47 -12.67
N LYS A 127 5.51 3.31 -12.02
CA LYS A 127 5.78 1.99 -12.63
C LYS A 127 4.55 1.11 -12.68
N TRP A 128 3.41 1.69 -13.08
CA TRP A 128 2.13 0.98 -13.07
C TRP A 128 2.07 -0.17 -14.07
N ARG A 129 2.82 -0.12 -15.18
CA ARG A 129 2.91 -1.23 -16.13
C ARG A 129 3.63 -2.42 -15.53
N GLU A 130 4.71 -2.16 -14.80
CA GLU A 130 5.44 -3.20 -14.08
C GLU A 130 4.62 -3.78 -12.92
N LEU A 131 3.76 -2.98 -12.27
CA LEU A 131 2.76 -3.51 -11.33
C LEU A 131 1.86 -4.55 -12.00
N LEU A 132 1.32 -4.25 -13.19
CA LEU A 132 0.46 -5.19 -13.90
C LEU A 132 1.21 -6.43 -14.40
N ALA A 133 2.48 -6.26 -14.79
CA ALA A 133 3.36 -7.36 -15.17
C ALA A 133 3.81 -8.25 -13.99
N THR A 134 3.62 -7.78 -12.75
CA THR A 134 3.97 -8.51 -11.52
C THR A 134 2.77 -8.66 -10.57
N GLN A 135 1.55 -8.55 -11.11
CA GLN A 135 0.32 -8.52 -10.34
C GLN A 135 0.11 -9.78 -9.48
N GLU A 136 0.73 -10.90 -9.86
CA GLU A 136 0.71 -12.17 -9.10
C GLU A 136 1.41 -12.08 -7.73
N PHE A 137 2.19 -11.03 -7.47
CA PHE A 137 2.80 -10.75 -6.16
C PHE A 137 1.89 -9.94 -5.23
N THR A 138 0.68 -9.61 -5.65
CA THR A 138 -0.30 -8.90 -4.83
C THR A 138 -1.70 -9.43 -5.09
N GLU A 139 -2.70 -8.72 -4.58
CA GLU A 139 -4.10 -9.03 -4.79
C GLU A 139 -4.80 -7.89 -5.53
N PRO A 140 -5.85 -8.17 -6.33
CA PRO A 140 -6.58 -7.14 -7.07
C PRO A 140 -7.04 -5.97 -6.19
N ARG A 141 -7.50 -6.24 -4.96
CA ARG A 141 -7.92 -5.20 -4.00
C ARG A 141 -6.81 -4.19 -3.69
N ASN A 142 -5.55 -4.64 -3.65
CA ASN A 142 -4.41 -3.78 -3.35
C ASN A 142 -4.04 -2.93 -4.55
N ILE A 143 -4.19 -3.46 -5.77
CA ILE A 143 -3.99 -2.69 -7.00
C ILE A 143 -5.02 -1.56 -7.09
N PHE A 144 -6.30 -1.84 -6.84
CA PHE A 144 -7.34 -0.81 -6.83
C PHE A 144 -7.11 0.24 -5.72
N ASN A 145 -6.76 -0.18 -4.51
CA ASN A 145 -6.39 0.76 -3.46
C ASN A 145 -5.13 1.57 -3.81
N ALA A 146 -4.20 1.01 -4.59
CA ALA A 146 -3.00 1.72 -5.03
C ALA A 146 -3.35 2.75 -6.10
N VAL A 147 -4.32 2.48 -6.99
CA VAL A 147 -4.91 3.49 -7.89
C VAL A 147 -5.50 4.65 -7.08
N VAL A 148 -6.29 4.35 -6.04
CA VAL A 148 -6.83 5.38 -5.13
C VAL A 148 -5.70 6.19 -4.50
N TYR A 149 -4.66 5.54 -3.98
CA TYR A 149 -3.50 6.23 -3.40
C TYR A 149 -2.81 7.13 -4.43
N GLY A 150 -2.55 6.61 -5.63
CA GLY A 150 -1.86 7.33 -6.70
C GLY A 150 -2.63 8.53 -7.24
N LEU A 151 -3.97 8.49 -7.22
CA LEU A 151 -4.83 9.63 -7.55
C LEU A 151 -5.07 10.57 -6.36
N ARG A 152 -4.86 10.12 -5.13
CA ARG A 152 -5.15 10.94 -3.94
C ARG A 152 -3.97 11.82 -3.54
N TYR A 153 -2.77 11.28 -3.68
CA TYR A 153 -1.54 11.88 -3.17
C TYR A 153 -0.61 12.23 -4.33
N SER A 154 -0.02 13.41 -4.26
CA SER A 154 1.02 13.86 -5.19
C SER A 154 2.39 13.73 -4.54
N ASP A 155 3.43 13.54 -5.35
CA ASP A 155 4.81 13.62 -4.87
C ASP A 155 5.07 15.02 -4.31
N HIS A 156 5.58 15.11 -3.08
CA HIS A 156 5.96 16.38 -2.45
C HIS A 156 7.06 17.13 -3.23
N ALA A 157 7.87 16.42 -4.01
CA ALA A 157 8.85 17.02 -4.90
C ALA A 157 8.20 17.62 -6.16
N ASP A 158 7.06 17.09 -6.61
CA ASP A 158 6.32 17.59 -7.77
C ASP A 158 5.22 18.57 -7.34
N ARG A 159 5.53 19.87 -7.48
CA ARG A 159 4.62 20.98 -7.11
C ARG A 159 3.37 21.09 -8.00
N LYS A 160 3.15 20.16 -8.93
CA LYS A 160 1.99 20.17 -9.83
C LYS A 160 0.68 19.77 -9.16
N ALA A 161 0.73 19.08 -8.01
CA ALA A 161 -0.47 18.63 -7.30
C ALA A 161 -1.42 17.86 -8.23
N SER A 162 -0.93 16.79 -8.86
CA SER A 162 -1.64 16.04 -9.92
C SER A 162 -1.73 14.53 -9.70
N GLY A 163 -1.35 14.05 -8.51
CA GLY A 163 -1.25 12.62 -8.21
C GLY A 163 0.08 12.00 -8.67
N HIS A 164 0.36 10.77 -8.22
CA HIS A 164 1.44 9.93 -8.73
C HIS A 164 1.12 9.33 -10.11
N ILE A 165 -0.16 9.21 -10.45
CA ILE A 165 -0.65 8.76 -11.77
C ILE A 165 -1.78 9.66 -12.24
N SER A 166 -2.00 9.70 -13.55
CA SER A 166 -3.14 10.40 -14.16
C SER A 166 -4.42 9.54 -14.15
N THR A 167 -5.58 10.17 -14.36
CA THR A 167 -6.85 9.44 -14.56
C THR A 167 -6.83 8.57 -15.82
N VAL A 168 -6.08 8.97 -16.85
CA VAL A 168 -5.89 8.19 -18.08
C VAL A 168 -5.15 6.88 -17.78
N GLU A 169 -4.07 6.93 -17.01
CA GLU A 169 -3.33 5.74 -16.58
C GLU A 169 -4.16 4.88 -15.63
N ALA A 170 -4.86 5.51 -14.67
CA ALA A 170 -5.78 4.81 -13.78
C ALA A 170 -6.86 4.04 -14.57
N ARG A 171 -7.47 4.63 -15.60
CA ARG A 171 -8.43 3.95 -16.48
C ARG A 171 -7.81 2.76 -17.23
N GLN A 172 -6.55 2.86 -17.65
CA GLN A 172 -5.84 1.75 -18.29
C GLN A 172 -5.64 0.60 -17.31
N ILE A 173 -5.19 0.89 -16.09
CA ILE A 173 -5.03 -0.11 -15.02
C ILE A 173 -6.37 -0.78 -14.73
N MET A 174 -7.45 -0.01 -14.53
CA MET A 174 -8.78 -0.56 -14.25
C MET A 174 -9.26 -1.50 -15.37
N ARG A 175 -9.04 -1.12 -16.64
CA ARG A 175 -9.40 -1.94 -17.80
C ARG A 175 -8.60 -3.23 -17.87
N GLU A 176 -7.28 -3.17 -17.66
CA GLU A 176 -6.41 -4.35 -17.69
C GLU A 176 -6.74 -5.33 -16.55
N MET A 177 -7.17 -4.82 -15.41
CA MET A 177 -7.67 -5.61 -14.27
C MET A 177 -9.10 -6.17 -14.49
N GLY A 178 -9.75 -5.85 -15.61
CA GLY A 178 -11.12 -6.27 -15.91
C GLY A 178 -12.19 -5.61 -15.04
N ALA A 179 -11.88 -4.46 -14.42
CA ALA A 179 -12.82 -3.72 -13.59
C ALA A 179 -13.95 -3.11 -14.44
N THR A 180 -15.16 -3.10 -13.89
CA THR A 180 -16.36 -2.62 -14.60
C THR A 180 -16.65 -1.18 -14.21
N GLU A 181 -16.65 -0.27 -15.19
CA GLU A 181 -17.00 1.11 -14.93
C GLU A 181 -18.49 1.21 -14.51
N PRO A 182 -18.80 1.86 -13.38
CA PRO A 182 -20.17 2.07 -12.92
C PRO A 182 -20.98 2.90 -13.92
N THR A 183 -22.22 2.49 -14.16
CA THR A 183 -23.15 3.22 -15.03
C THR A 183 -23.76 4.45 -14.34
N ASP A 184 -24.05 4.35 -13.04
CA ASP A 184 -24.52 5.48 -12.23
C ASP A 184 -23.37 6.11 -11.44
N ARG A 185 -22.65 6.99 -12.14
CA ARG A 185 -21.48 7.72 -11.64
C ARG A 185 -21.79 8.59 -10.42
N ALA A 186 -22.92 9.28 -10.46
CA ALA A 186 -23.30 10.23 -9.42
C ALA A 186 -23.75 9.50 -8.14
N ALA A 187 -24.53 8.42 -8.27
CA ALA A 187 -24.89 7.59 -7.12
C ALA A 187 -23.65 6.97 -6.45
N LEU A 188 -22.66 6.52 -7.24
CA LEU A 188 -21.41 6.01 -6.69
C LEU A 188 -20.68 7.08 -5.85
N LEU A 189 -20.54 8.31 -6.36
CA LEU A 189 -19.88 9.39 -5.62
C LEU A 189 -20.66 9.80 -4.36
N ARG A 190 -21.99 9.78 -4.41
CA ARG A 190 -22.86 10.03 -3.25
C ARG A 190 -22.85 8.91 -2.20
N SER A 191 -22.28 7.74 -2.51
CA SER A 191 -22.11 6.64 -1.53
C SER A 191 -21.03 6.93 -0.48
N PHE A 192 -20.16 7.91 -0.73
CA PHE A 192 -19.14 8.33 0.23
C PHE A 192 -19.78 9.05 1.43
N SER A 193 -19.02 9.21 2.51
CA SER A 193 -19.49 10.03 3.62
C SER A 193 -19.74 11.48 3.17
N ALA A 194 -20.79 12.10 3.72
CA ALA A 194 -21.15 13.47 3.42
C ALA A 194 -19.94 14.41 3.59
N PRO A 195 -19.68 15.33 2.64
CA PRO A 195 -18.58 16.27 2.73
C PRO A 195 -18.69 17.10 4.01
N SER A 196 -17.63 17.12 4.80
CA SER A 196 -17.56 17.91 6.03
C SER A 196 -16.20 18.59 6.15
N PRO A 197 -16.15 19.86 6.59
CA PRO A 197 -14.88 20.56 6.74
C PRO A 197 -14.11 20.00 7.93
N CYS A 198 -12.79 19.90 7.78
CA CYS A 198 -11.86 19.69 8.87
C CYS A 198 -11.05 20.98 9.06
N GLN A 199 -11.08 21.54 10.27
CA GLN A 199 -10.21 22.66 10.61
C GLN A 199 -8.80 22.13 10.85
N GLN A 200 -7.85 22.52 10.00
CA GLN A 200 -6.44 22.33 10.30
C GLN A 200 -5.97 23.43 11.27
N GLU A 201 -4.93 23.14 12.08
CA GLU A 201 -4.40 24.05 13.11
C GLU A 201 -4.01 25.45 12.59
N ARG A 202 -3.80 25.61 11.28
CA ARG A 202 -3.41 26.86 10.62
C ARG A 202 -4.56 27.63 9.96
N GLY A 203 -5.82 27.25 10.21
CA GLY A 203 -7.01 27.98 9.75
C GLY A 203 -7.39 27.79 8.28
N ALA A 204 -6.67 26.96 7.53
CA ALA A 204 -7.10 26.54 6.19
C ALA A 204 -8.16 25.44 6.32
N GLU A 205 -9.33 25.66 5.70
CA GLU A 205 -10.41 24.69 5.64
C GLU A 205 -10.06 23.59 4.63
N HIS A 206 -10.01 22.35 5.08
CA HIS A 206 -9.76 21.17 4.23
C HIS A 206 -11.01 20.29 4.20
N TRP A 207 -11.33 19.73 3.02
CA TRP A 207 -12.54 18.94 2.81
C TRP A 207 -12.20 17.49 2.43
N PRO A 208 -11.79 16.66 3.41
CA PRO A 208 -11.25 15.34 3.13
C PRO A 208 -12.29 14.41 2.49
N ILE A 209 -11.81 13.53 1.61
CA ILE A 209 -12.60 12.43 1.07
C ILE A 209 -12.50 11.25 2.04
N ASN A 210 -13.60 10.96 2.73
CA ASN A 210 -13.68 9.88 3.72
C ASN A 210 -14.25 8.60 3.08
N LEU A 211 -13.43 7.54 3.07
CA LEU A 211 -13.64 6.32 2.29
C LEU A 211 -14.30 5.20 3.10
N HIS A 212 -15.48 5.46 3.65
CA HIS A 212 -16.30 4.44 4.29
C HIS A 212 -17.37 3.93 3.33
N GLY A 213 -17.52 2.60 3.21
CA GLY A 213 -18.59 1.97 2.43
C GLY A 213 -18.10 1.16 1.23
N PRO A 214 -17.59 1.79 0.14
CA PRO A 214 -17.40 1.08 -1.13
C PRO A 214 -16.27 0.05 -1.14
N CYS A 215 -16.36 -0.92 -2.05
CA CYS A 215 -15.26 -1.87 -2.28
C CYS A 215 -14.05 -1.16 -2.92
N ALA A 216 -12.90 -1.84 -3.00
CA ALA A 216 -11.69 -1.21 -3.53
C ALA A 216 -11.83 -0.77 -4.99
N GLU A 217 -12.52 -1.58 -5.82
CA GLU A 217 -12.80 -1.28 -7.23
C GLU A 217 -13.67 -0.02 -7.38
N ASP A 218 -14.78 0.03 -6.65
CA ASP A 218 -15.68 1.19 -6.62
C ASP A 218 -14.94 2.45 -6.17
N LYS A 219 -14.09 2.35 -5.14
CA LYS A 219 -13.27 3.49 -4.68
C LYS A 219 -12.34 4.00 -5.78
N ALA A 220 -11.68 3.10 -6.51
CA ALA A 220 -10.80 3.50 -7.61
C ALA A 220 -11.59 4.20 -8.73
N TRP A 221 -12.76 3.67 -9.11
CA TRP A 221 -13.64 4.32 -10.07
C TRP A 221 -14.15 5.68 -9.60
N SER A 222 -14.57 5.81 -8.33
CA SER A 222 -14.98 7.08 -7.75
C SER A 222 -13.89 8.13 -7.86
N PHE A 223 -12.62 7.78 -7.66
CA PHE A 223 -11.52 8.76 -7.77
C PHE A 223 -11.29 9.19 -9.22
N ILE A 224 -11.33 8.25 -10.16
CA ILE A 224 -11.23 8.55 -11.59
C ILE A 224 -12.34 9.50 -12.01
N ILE A 225 -13.59 9.10 -11.79
CA ILE A 225 -14.79 9.85 -12.18
C ILE A 225 -14.84 11.18 -11.43
N GLY A 226 -14.57 11.18 -10.13
CA GLY A 226 -14.65 12.37 -9.31
C GLY A 226 -13.64 13.45 -9.71
N ILE A 227 -12.46 13.06 -10.19
CA ILE A 227 -11.48 13.99 -10.78
C ILE A 227 -11.96 14.47 -12.16
N GLU A 228 -12.35 13.55 -13.05
CA GLU A 228 -12.76 13.86 -14.43
C GLU A 228 -13.98 14.78 -14.49
N ASP A 229 -14.97 14.53 -13.64
CA ASP A 229 -16.23 15.27 -13.62
C ASP A 229 -16.16 16.48 -12.65
N GLY A 230 -15.01 16.72 -12.02
CA GLY A 230 -14.75 17.90 -11.18
C GLY A 230 -15.36 17.89 -9.79
N TRP A 231 -15.79 16.73 -9.29
CA TRP A 231 -16.23 16.55 -7.90
C TRP A 231 -15.08 16.69 -6.90
N PHE A 232 -13.87 16.34 -7.33
CA PHE A 232 -12.65 16.42 -6.55
C PHE A 232 -11.64 17.38 -7.17
N SER A 233 -10.83 17.99 -6.31
CA SER A 233 -9.75 18.89 -6.71
C SER A 233 -8.57 18.76 -5.76
N TYR A 234 -7.35 18.95 -6.24
CA TYR A 234 -6.18 18.97 -5.39
C TYR A 234 -6.05 20.30 -4.65
N ASP A 235 -5.67 20.23 -3.38
CA ASP A 235 -5.22 21.40 -2.65
C ASP A 235 -3.77 21.77 -3.00
N ARG A 236 -3.28 22.88 -2.45
CA ARG A 236 -1.91 23.37 -2.68
C ARG A 236 -0.82 22.43 -2.14
N SER A 237 -1.18 21.50 -1.26
CA SER A 237 -0.28 20.51 -0.66
C SER A 237 -0.24 19.21 -1.47
N GLY A 238 -1.01 19.12 -2.56
CA GLY A 238 -1.06 17.93 -3.41
C GLY A 238 -2.00 16.84 -2.91
N HIS A 239 -2.93 17.16 -2.00
CA HIS A 239 -3.95 16.24 -1.51
C HIS A 239 -5.28 16.44 -2.23
N LEU A 240 -5.87 15.34 -2.68
CA LEU A 240 -7.21 15.36 -3.25
C LEU A 240 -8.28 15.56 -2.17
N GLN A 241 -9.20 16.49 -2.41
CA GLN A 241 -10.31 16.85 -1.53
C GLN A 241 -11.60 17.11 -2.33
N TRP A 242 -12.74 17.21 -1.65
CA TRP A 242 -13.98 17.66 -2.27
C TRP A 242 -13.81 19.07 -2.84
N SER A 243 -14.14 19.25 -4.12
CA SER A 243 -14.17 20.57 -4.74
C SER A 243 -15.42 21.33 -4.29
N PRO A 244 -15.45 22.68 -4.36
CA PRO A 244 -16.66 23.45 -4.10
C PRO A 244 -17.86 22.95 -4.92
N MET A 245 -17.66 22.72 -6.21
CA MET A 245 -18.68 22.18 -7.12
C MET A 245 -19.15 20.78 -6.70
N GLY A 246 -18.22 19.91 -6.29
CA GLY A 246 -18.56 18.57 -5.82
C GLY A 246 -19.40 18.58 -4.54
N ARG A 247 -19.16 19.53 -3.64
CA ARG A 247 -19.98 19.71 -2.43
C ARG A 247 -21.39 20.17 -2.76
N ASP A 248 -21.51 21.15 -3.65
CA ASP A 248 -22.82 21.67 -4.08
C ASP A 248 -23.64 20.58 -4.78
N ARG A 249 -23.00 19.78 -5.65
CA ARG A 249 -23.61 18.59 -6.28
C ARG A 249 -24.03 17.54 -5.28
N TYR A 250 -23.19 17.24 -4.29
CA TYR A 250 -23.53 16.26 -3.25
C TYR A 250 -24.77 16.71 -2.47
N ALA A 251 -24.85 17.99 -2.10
CA ALA A 251 -25.99 18.57 -1.37
C ALA A 251 -27.30 18.56 -2.19
N ALA A 252 -27.21 18.68 -3.51
CA ALA A 252 -28.37 18.65 -4.41
C ALA A 252 -29.03 17.26 -4.53
N GLY A 253 -28.35 16.19 -4.12
CA GLY A 253 -28.87 14.82 -4.15
C GLY A 253 -29.19 14.36 -5.57
N ASP A 254 -30.43 13.94 -5.81
CA ASP A 254 -30.93 13.46 -7.11
C ASP A 254 -31.56 14.57 -7.97
N SER A 255 -31.43 15.83 -7.56
CA SER A 255 -31.95 16.97 -8.33
C SER A 255 -31.21 17.11 -9.66
N ALA A 256 -31.94 17.37 -10.77
CA ALA A 256 -31.33 17.51 -12.10
C ALA A 256 -30.39 18.72 -12.24
N SER A 257 -30.51 19.70 -11.34
CA SER A 257 -29.71 20.91 -11.32
C SER A 257 -29.39 21.34 -9.90
N PHE A 258 -28.30 22.08 -9.73
CA PHE A 258 -27.92 22.73 -8.49
C PHE A 258 -27.49 24.18 -8.75
N THR A 259 -27.55 25.01 -7.71
CA THR A 259 -27.04 26.38 -7.77
C THR A 259 -25.63 26.38 -7.21
N GLU A 260 -24.66 26.76 -8.02
CA GLU A 260 -23.28 26.95 -7.56
C GLU A 260 -23.19 28.11 -6.56
N ALA A 261 -22.13 28.14 -5.76
CA ALA A 261 -21.80 29.31 -4.94
C ALA A 261 -21.71 30.64 -5.74
N SER A 262 -21.51 30.57 -7.06
CA SER A 262 -21.52 31.70 -8.00
C SER A 262 -22.92 32.27 -8.29
N GLY A 263 -23.99 31.57 -7.88
CA GLY A 263 -25.38 31.90 -8.20
C GLY A 263 -25.86 31.38 -9.55
N GLN A 264 -25.03 30.67 -10.31
CA GLN A 264 -25.40 30.06 -11.59
C GLN A 264 -26.04 28.69 -11.40
N THR A 265 -27.03 28.37 -12.25
CA THR A 265 -27.63 27.03 -12.31
C THR A 265 -26.76 26.11 -13.16
N ALA A 266 -26.33 24.98 -12.60
CA ALA A 266 -25.55 23.95 -13.26
C ALA A 266 -26.28 22.60 -13.24
N PHE A 267 -25.96 21.73 -14.18
CA PHE A 267 -26.49 20.36 -14.23
C PHE A 267 -25.76 19.43 -13.26
N ALA A 268 -26.52 18.55 -12.59
CA ALA A 268 -26.00 17.69 -11.52
C ALA A 268 -25.53 16.28 -11.98
N PHE A 269 -25.57 16.01 -13.28
CA PHE A 269 -25.18 14.72 -13.87
C PHE A 269 -23.71 14.66 -14.28
#